data_AF-A0A3D3W088-F1
#
_entry.id   AF-A0A3D3W088-F1
#
_cell.length_a   1.000
_cell.length_b   1.000
_cell.length_c   1.000
_cell.angle_alpha   90.00
_cell.angle_beta   90.00
_cell.angle_gamma   90.00
#
_symmetry.space_group_name_H-M   'P 1'
#
loop_
_entity.id
_entity.type
_entity.pdbx_description
1 polymer ?
#
loop_
_entity_poly.entity_id
_entity_poly.type
_entity_poly.pdbx_seq_one_letter_code
_entity_poly.pdbx_strand_id
1 'polypeptide(L)'
;MPLVSATKAAGVVAWETWTPTGSTTPTRQFRAEIWNVPAGSVQSVKVGSAVVGTITANAKGYGRLTFEDGDPAKKFPANWPVIASGTTVAVGQSLAAVFLGVGQTLAPLEQNAREAYELDQSLALTALSTFYENNGGKGEKWLRGRGSNWYFITPDGSLYQWDGKAGANGTRVAVLDNSFFVKPELLTEAKAVRDSSVSDDLLKATAARLDRSLELTAAPASNTNWGGLNEKWFRGKAGDWYFITPDGTLTRWDKSPKATGKVISRLDGRFHENPDLLTNAETQLPQAEREYAAKTSLKLAEFRPDTKGWLFNGAEVRWYRGFDNRWYFLTNTGDYYLWNGSKSAAGTRITSFNDLYNLPYRLMNATSSADPTATSVLDQLYAAPASFL
;
A
#
# COMPACT_ATOMS: atom_id res chain seq x y z
N MET A 1 2.90 17.21 14.15
CA MET A 1 2.46 18.61 14.25
C MET A 1 3.62 19.59 14.12
N PRO A 2 3.57 20.52 13.15
CA PRO A 2 4.62 21.53 12.97
C PRO A 2 4.64 22.52 14.14
N LEU A 3 5.84 22.89 14.58
CA LEU A 3 6.07 23.99 15.51
C LEU A 3 6.12 25.30 14.72
N VAL A 4 5.35 26.29 15.16
CA VAL A 4 5.29 27.62 14.54
C VAL A 4 6.35 28.51 15.18
N SER A 5 7.04 29.31 14.35
CA SER A 5 7.98 30.34 14.80
C SER A 5 7.79 31.64 14.02
N ALA A 6 8.14 32.77 14.65
CA ALA A 6 8.32 34.06 13.98
C ALA A 6 9.72 34.22 13.35
N THR A 7 10.59 33.22 13.52
CA THR A 7 11.98 33.24 13.01
C THR A 7 12.18 32.14 11.97
N LYS A 8 13.42 31.97 11.49
CA LYS A 8 13.78 30.84 10.62
C LYS A 8 13.83 29.49 11.34
N ALA A 9 13.83 29.49 12.68
CA ALA A 9 13.74 28.26 13.46
C ALA A 9 12.41 27.56 13.15
N ALA A 10 12.46 26.25 12.99
CA ALA A 10 11.29 25.44 12.74
C ALA A 10 11.44 24.11 13.47
N GLY A 11 10.35 23.36 13.53
CA GLY A 11 10.38 22.08 14.20
C GLY A 11 9.10 21.29 13.99
N VAL A 12 9.11 20.06 14.48
CA VAL A 12 7.95 19.18 14.51
C VAL A 12 7.90 18.46 15.85
N VAL A 13 6.68 18.26 16.33
CA VAL A 13 6.41 17.39 17.48
C VAL A 13 5.51 16.25 17.02
N ALA A 14 5.76 15.05 17.51
CA ALA A 14 4.93 13.88 17.36
C ALA A 14 4.65 13.27 18.73
N TRP A 15 3.40 12.85 18.93
CA TRP A 15 2.93 12.13 20.10
C TRP A 15 2.07 10.98 19.63
N GLU A 16 2.46 9.76 20.00
CA GLU A 16 1.74 8.54 19.67
C GLU A 16 1.52 7.68 20.90
N THR A 17 0.37 7.00 20.87
CA THR A 17 0.05 5.90 21.78
C THR A 17 -0.52 4.77 20.93
N TRP A 18 0.04 3.57 21.04
CA TRP A 18 -0.46 2.39 20.34
C TRP A 18 -0.44 1.19 21.27
N THR A 19 -1.23 0.17 20.98
CA THR A 19 -1.20 -1.09 21.74
C THR A 19 -0.61 -2.16 20.82
N PRO A 20 0.59 -2.69 21.11
CA PRO A 20 1.17 -3.76 20.32
C PRO A 20 0.23 -4.97 20.21
N THR A 21 0.23 -5.66 19.08
CA THR A 21 -0.57 -6.86 18.89
C THR A 21 -0.25 -7.89 19.98
N GLY A 22 -1.29 -8.37 20.68
CA GLY A 22 -1.13 -9.30 21.81
C GLY A 22 -0.82 -8.64 23.15
N SER A 23 -0.70 -7.31 23.20
CA SER A 23 -0.61 -6.53 24.45
C SER A 23 -1.96 -5.94 24.82
N THR A 24 -2.21 -5.76 26.12
CA THR A 24 -3.30 -4.93 26.66
C THR A 24 -2.80 -3.58 27.19
N THR A 25 -1.47 -3.42 27.25
CA THR A 25 -0.82 -2.21 27.74
C THR A 25 -0.43 -1.34 26.54
N PRO A 26 -0.92 -0.09 26.46
CA PRO A 26 -0.51 0.84 25.43
C PRO A 26 0.93 1.29 25.66
N THR A 27 1.70 1.40 24.59
CA THR A 27 3.03 1.98 24.52
C THR A 27 2.93 3.40 23.96
N ARG A 28 3.83 4.27 24.42
CA ARG A 28 3.82 5.69 24.07
C ARG A 28 5.15 6.09 23.44
N GLN A 29 5.11 7.05 22.54
CA GLN A 29 6.29 7.71 21.98
C GLN A 29 6.03 9.21 21.87
N PHE A 30 6.97 10.00 22.35
CA PHE A 30 7.03 11.44 22.16
C PHE A 30 8.31 11.79 21.43
N ARG A 31 8.22 12.69 20.46
CA ARG A 31 9.38 13.16 19.70
C ARG A 31 9.23 14.64 19.40
N ALA A 32 10.25 15.42 19.71
CA ALA A 32 10.36 16.81 19.34
C ALA A 32 11.66 17.01 18.57
N GLU A 33 11.56 17.53 17.35
CA GLU A 33 12.69 17.81 16.47
C GLU A 33 12.65 19.29 16.08
N ILE A 34 13.82 19.93 16.06
CA ILE A 34 13.97 21.34 15.68
C ILE A 34 15.13 21.48 14.70
N TRP A 35 15.06 22.50 13.85
CA TRP A 35 16.11 22.85 12.91
C TRP A 35 16.20 24.36 12.73
N ASN A 36 17.31 24.79 12.13
CA ASN A 36 17.64 26.20 11.90
C ASN A 36 17.70 27.02 13.20
N VAL A 37 18.11 26.39 14.30
CA VAL A 37 18.46 27.05 15.56
C VAL A 37 19.99 27.21 15.68
N PRO A 38 20.50 28.12 16.53
CA PRO A 38 21.95 28.28 16.69
C PRO A 38 22.64 26.96 17.08
N ALA A 39 23.76 26.64 16.44
CA ALA A 39 24.54 25.44 16.72
C ALA A 39 24.99 25.39 18.19
N GLY A 40 24.88 24.21 18.81
CA GLY A 40 25.20 24.01 20.23
C GLY A 40 24.19 24.60 21.21
N SER A 41 23.14 25.29 20.75
CA SER A 41 22.12 25.85 21.65
C SER A 41 21.32 24.75 22.35
N VAL A 42 20.97 25.01 23.61
CA VAL A 42 20.13 24.13 24.43
C VAL A 42 18.74 24.75 24.55
N GLN A 43 17.72 24.02 24.11
CA GLN A 43 16.33 24.44 24.11
C GLN A 43 15.55 23.60 25.12
N SER A 44 14.85 24.23 26.07
CA SER A 44 13.94 23.49 26.96
C SER A 44 12.70 23.03 26.20
N VAL A 45 12.19 21.83 26.52
CA VAL A 45 10.94 21.31 25.96
C VAL A 45 9.89 21.32 27.06
N LYS A 46 8.78 22.03 26.81
CA LYS A 46 7.62 22.08 27.70
C LYS A 46 6.43 21.42 27.05
N VAL A 47 5.70 20.61 27.82
CA VAL A 47 4.41 20.03 27.44
C VAL A 47 3.39 20.48 28.50
N GLY A 48 2.39 21.26 28.07
CA GLY A 48 1.57 22.04 28.99
C GLY A 48 2.45 23.00 29.80
N SER A 49 2.33 22.94 31.13
CA SER A 49 3.16 23.71 32.06
C SER A 49 4.46 22.99 32.48
N ALA A 50 4.61 21.70 32.18
CA ALA A 50 5.73 20.90 32.65
C ALA A 50 6.93 20.99 31.70
N VAL A 51 8.12 21.24 32.25
CA VAL A 51 9.39 21.03 31.52
C VAL A 51 9.68 19.53 31.53
N VAL A 52 9.75 18.92 30.35
CA VAL A 52 9.92 17.47 30.19
C VAL A 52 11.34 17.07 29.76
N GLY A 53 12.13 18.00 29.26
CA GLY A 53 13.51 17.73 28.83
C GLY A 53 14.16 18.91 28.12
N THR A 54 15.27 18.64 27.46
CA THR A 54 16.00 19.63 26.65
C THR A 54 16.43 19.03 25.32
N ILE A 55 16.61 19.88 24.32
CA ILE A 55 17.19 19.56 23.02
C ILE A 55 18.48 20.35 22.85
N THR A 56 19.58 19.67 22.52
CA THR A 56 20.84 20.31 22.15
C THR A 56 21.00 20.26 20.63
N ALA A 57 21.18 21.43 20.00
CA ALA A 57 21.38 21.53 18.57
C ALA A 57 22.80 21.08 18.16
N ASN A 58 22.91 20.29 17.10
CA ASN A 58 24.17 19.90 16.48
C ASN A 58 24.82 21.08 15.72
N ALA A 59 25.97 20.82 15.09
CA ALA A 59 26.71 21.82 14.32
C ALA A 59 25.93 22.39 13.10
N LYS A 60 24.88 21.70 12.65
CA LYS A 60 23.97 22.13 11.58
C LYS A 60 22.70 22.80 12.10
N GLY A 61 22.61 23.05 13.41
CA GLY A 61 21.45 23.70 14.01
C GLY A 61 20.21 22.81 14.06
N TYR A 62 20.39 21.48 14.03
CA TYR A 62 19.32 20.49 14.19
C TYR A 62 19.43 19.81 15.55
N GLY A 63 18.31 19.54 16.21
CA GLY A 63 18.29 18.82 17.47
C GLY A 63 17.01 18.01 17.67
N ARG A 64 17.08 17.01 18.54
CA ARG A 64 15.97 16.10 18.81
C ARG A 64 15.91 15.67 20.28
N LEU A 65 14.69 15.52 20.78
CA LEU A 65 14.36 14.84 22.03
C LEU A 65 13.37 13.72 21.71
N THR A 66 13.59 12.54 22.27
CA THR A 66 12.69 11.40 22.09
C THR A 66 12.48 10.69 23.42
N PHE A 67 11.22 10.38 23.71
CA PHE A 67 10.82 9.50 24.78
C PHE A 67 10.01 8.34 24.19
N GLU A 68 10.23 7.14 24.71
CA GLU A 68 9.64 5.91 24.19
C GLU A 68 9.52 4.86 25.30
N ASP A 69 8.33 4.30 25.48
CA ASP A 69 8.15 3.18 26.39
C ASP A 69 8.89 1.95 25.84
N GLY A 70 9.60 1.23 26.70
CA GLY A 70 10.40 0.06 26.33
C GLY A 70 11.87 0.33 25.99
N ASP A 71 12.26 1.60 25.82
CA ASP A 71 13.67 2.00 25.61
C ASP A 71 14.24 2.66 26.89
N PRO A 72 15.16 1.99 27.62
CA PRO A 72 15.74 2.54 28.84
C PRO A 72 16.52 3.85 28.67
N ALA A 73 17.02 4.15 27.47
CA ALA A 73 17.74 5.38 27.16
C ALA A 73 16.79 6.54 26.80
N LYS A 74 15.53 6.24 26.49
CA LYS A 74 14.50 7.22 26.10
C LYS A 74 13.32 7.21 27.08
N LYS A 75 13.58 6.95 28.36
CA LYS A 75 12.49 6.89 29.37
C LYS A 75 11.77 8.22 29.49
N PHE A 76 10.45 8.15 29.57
CA PHE A 76 9.63 9.29 29.97
C PHE A 76 10.01 9.77 31.37
N PRO A 77 10.03 11.10 31.62
CA PRO A 77 10.23 11.65 32.96
C PRO A 77 9.04 11.29 33.87
N ALA A 78 9.29 11.16 35.17
CA ALA A 78 8.28 10.73 36.14
C ALA A 78 7.06 11.66 36.22
N ASN A 79 7.24 12.95 35.93
CA ASN A 79 6.22 13.99 35.92
C ASN A 79 5.61 14.22 34.52
N TRP A 80 5.56 13.19 33.66
CA TRP A 80 4.99 13.31 32.32
C TRP A 80 3.53 13.81 32.38
N PRO A 81 3.20 14.93 31.71
CA PRO A 81 1.85 15.47 31.73
C PRO A 81 0.89 14.67 30.86
N VAL A 82 -0.40 14.75 31.17
CA VAL A 82 -1.45 14.26 30.27
C VAL A 82 -1.50 15.16 29.04
N ILE A 83 -1.42 14.55 27.85
CA ILE A 83 -1.58 15.24 26.57
C ILE A 83 -3.02 15.03 26.10
N ALA A 84 -3.76 16.13 25.98
CA ALA A 84 -5.12 16.17 25.49
C ALA A 84 -5.27 17.28 24.44
N SER A 85 -6.41 17.34 23.75
CA SER A 85 -6.69 18.45 22.85
C SER A 85 -6.56 19.79 23.59
N GLY A 86 -5.86 20.74 22.99
CA GLY A 86 -5.49 22.03 23.59
C GLY A 86 -4.13 22.04 24.33
N THR A 87 -3.50 20.89 24.59
CA THR A 87 -2.18 20.87 25.25
C THR A 87 -1.14 21.56 24.36
N THR A 88 -0.49 22.59 24.87
CA THR A 88 0.60 23.29 24.14
C THR A 88 1.92 22.55 24.33
N VAL A 89 2.69 22.41 23.26
CA VAL A 89 4.10 21.98 23.31
C VAL A 89 4.97 23.14 22.86
N ALA A 90 5.90 23.56 23.71
CA ALA A 90 6.83 24.65 23.42
C ALA A 90 8.27 24.16 23.46
N VAL A 91 9.10 24.66 22.55
CA VAL A 91 10.53 24.38 22.49
C VAL A 91 11.29 25.71 22.51
N GLY A 92 12.11 25.91 23.55
CA GLY A 92 12.76 27.18 23.78
C GLY A 92 11.77 28.33 23.95
N GLN A 93 12.13 29.51 23.45
CA GLN A 93 11.29 30.71 23.54
C GLN A 93 10.50 31.03 22.27
N SER A 94 10.73 30.30 21.18
CA SER A 94 10.33 30.75 19.83
C SER A 94 9.58 29.72 19.02
N LEU A 95 9.39 28.50 19.54
CA LEU A 95 8.69 27.41 18.85
C LEU A 95 7.56 26.89 19.72
N ALA A 96 6.36 26.82 19.16
CA ALA A 96 5.21 26.22 19.85
C ALA A 96 4.23 25.56 18.87
N ALA A 97 3.50 24.56 19.36
CA ALA A 97 2.37 23.93 18.70
C ALA A 97 1.28 23.60 19.72
N VAL A 98 0.05 23.42 19.25
CA VAL A 98 -1.07 22.95 20.06
C VAL A 98 -1.45 21.56 19.61
N PHE A 99 -1.57 20.64 20.57
CA PHE A 99 -2.07 19.30 20.32
C PHE A 99 -3.57 19.35 20.07
N LEU A 100 -4.03 18.85 18.94
CA LEU A 100 -5.44 19.00 18.53
C LEU A 100 -6.32 17.79 18.89
N GLY A 101 -5.77 16.74 19.50
CA GLY A 101 -6.55 15.54 19.86
C GLY A 101 -6.91 14.63 18.69
N VAL A 102 -6.70 15.05 17.44
CA VAL A 102 -6.81 14.18 16.28
C VAL A 102 -5.61 13.25 16.22
N GLY A 103 -5.87 11.95 16.04
CA GLY A 103 -4.89 10.87 16.05
C GLY A 103 -3.76 11.09 15.05
N GLN A 104 -2.73 11.82 15.47
CA GLN A 104 -1.44 11.86 14.81
C GLN A 104 -0.81 10.49 15.03
N THR A 105 -1.18 9.53 14.22
CA THR A 105 -0.41 8.31 14.10
C THR A 105 0.77 8.61 13.18
N LEU A 106 1.95 8.09 13.52
CA LEU A 106 3.05 7.97 12.57
C LEU A 106 2.90 6.67 11.75
N ALA A 107 1.74 6.01 11.81
CA ALA A 107 1.36 5.07 10.77
C ALA A 107 1.05 5.88 9.49
N PRO A 108 1.73 5.57 8.38
CA PRO A 108 1.50 6.27 7.13
C PRO A 108 0.11 5.99 6.58
N LEU A 109 -0.39 6.89 5.72
CA LEU A 109 -1.59 6.61 4.94
C LEU A 109 -1.35 5.40 4.04
N GLU A 110 -2.36 4.55 3.84
CA GLU A 110 -2.23 3.30 3.07
C GLU A 110 -1.66 3.54 1.67
N GLN A 111 -2.09 4.61 0.99
CA GLN A 111 -1.55 4.98 -0.32
C GLN A 111 -0.05 5.34 -0.24
N ASN A 112 0.38 6.13 0.75
CA ASN A 112 1.78 6.47 0.90
C ASN A 112 2.62 5.27 1.36
N ALA A 113 2.03 4.30 2.09
CA ALA A 113 2.70 3.04 2.42
C ALA A 113 2.96 2.18 1.18
N ARG A 114 2.00 2.11 0.23
CA ARG A 114 2.22 1.45 -1.06
C ARG A 114 3.29 2.17 -1.89
N GLU A 115 3.18 3.49 -2.00
CA GLU A 115 4.17 4.30 -2.73
C GLU A 115 5.57 4.17 -2.11
N ALA A 116 5.68 4.16 -0.78
CA ALA A 116 6.94 3.94 -0.08
C ALA A 116 7.56 2.58 -0.39
N TYR A 117 6.73 1.52 -0.48
CA TYR A 117 7.21 0.20 -0.90
C TYR A 117 7.77 0.24 -2.34
N GLU A 118 7.04 0.85 -3.28
CA GLU A 118 7.51 0.99 -4.67
C GLU A 118 8.80 1.82 -4.78
N LEU A 119 8.90 2.91 -4.00
CA LEU A 119 10.09 3.75 -3.92
C LEU A 119 11.28 3.01 -3.32
N ASP A 120 11.07 2.26 -2.25
CA ASP A 120 12.14 1.47 -1.62
C ASP A 120 12.69 0.43 -2.59
N GLN A 121 11.81 -0.33 -3.26
CA GLN A 121 12.23 -1.33 -4.25
C GLN A 121 12.95 -0.67 -5.43
N SER A 122 12.41 0.43 -5.98
CA SER A 122 12.97 1.12 -7.14
C SER A 122 14.33 1.77 -6.86
N LEU A 123 14.42 2.50 -5.75
CA LEU A 123 15.56 3.33 -5.40
C LEU A 123 16.59 2.62 -4.52
N ALA A 124 16.24 1.48 -3.91
CA ALA A 124 17.05 0.75 -2.92
C ALA A 124 17.52 1.68 -1.79
N LEU A 125 16.57 2.27 -1.07
CA LEU A 125 16.87 3.28 -0.07
C LEU A 125 17.52 2.64 1.17
N THR A 126 18.40 3.39 1.83
CA THR A 126 19.06 2.95 3.06
C THR A 126 19.19 4.10 4.03
N ALA A 127 18.72 3.86 5.25
CA ALA A 127 18.88 4.77 6.38
C ALA A 127 20.32 4.72 6.91
N LEU A 128 20.90 5.88 7.15
CA LEU A 128 22.17 6.01 7.86
C LEU A 128 21.87 6.52 9.27
N SER A 129 22.60 6.04 10.27
CA SER A 129 22.36 6.39 11.68
C SER A 129 22.38 7.89 11.96
N THR A 130 23.10 8.68 11.16
CA THR A 130 23.20 10.14 11.32
C THR A 130 22.16 10.92 10.52
N PHE A 131 21.55 10.32 9.50
CA PHE A 131 20.67 10.97 8.51
C PHE A 131 21.18 12.30 7.91
N TYR A 132 22.45 12.67 8.12
CA TYR A 132 23.02 13.99 7.82
C TYR A 132 22.05 15.15 8.08
N GLU A 133 21.41 15.14 9.24
CA GLU A 133 20.27 16.02 9.55
C GLU A 133 20.59 17.49 9.32
N ASN A 134 19.72 18.15 8.54
CA ASN A 134 19.81 19.57 8.19
C ASN A 134 21.12 19.99 7.49
N ASN A 135 21.86 19.07 6.86
CA ASN A 135 23.12 19.39 6.19
C ASN A 135 22.98 20.45 5.09
N GLY A 136 21.82 20.52 4.45
CA GLY A 136 21.41 21.47 3.43
C GLY A 136 20.53 22.62 3.92
N GLY A 137 20.23 22.70 5.22
CA GLY A 137 19.56 23.85 5.85
C GLY A 137 18.04 23.92 5.69
N LYS A 138 17.38 22.85 5.23
CA LYS A 138 15.91 22.78 5.02
C LYS A 138 15.21 21.88 6.04
N GLY A 139 15.90 21.50 7.11
CA GLY A 139 15.44 20.54 8.12
C GLY A 139 15.45 19.10 7.62
N GLU A 140 16.02 18.83 6.45
CA GLU A 140 15.91 17.55 5.76
C GLU A 140 16.71 16.41 6.41
N LYS A 141 16.30 15.18 6.10
CA LYS A 141 17.00 13.94 6.45
C LYS A 141 17.44 13.23 5.17
N TRP A 142 18.67 12.75 5.15
CA TRP A 142 19.33 12.18 3.99
C TRP A 142 19.34 10.65 4.03
N LEU A 143 19.07 10.06 2.87
CA LEU A 143 19.02 8.62 2.64
C LEU A 143 19.96 8.28 1.48
N ARG A 144 20.62 7.13 1.57
CA ARG A 144 21.36 6.55 0.44
C ARG A 144 20.37 5.84 -0.47
N GLY A 145 20.61 5.87 -1.77
CA GLY A 145 19.95 4.97 -2.71
C GLY A 145 20.95 4.14 -3.51
N ARG A 146 20.45 3.46 -4.54
CA ARG A 146 21.21 2.60 -5.44
C ARG A 146 22.42 3.32 -6.02
N GLY A 147 23.58 2.65 -5.98
CA GLY A 147 24.84 3.18 -6.50
C GLY A 147 25.36 4.37 -5.69
N SER A 148 25.53 5.52 -6.35
CA SER A 148 26.03 6.77 -5.74
C SER A 148 24.91 7.79 -5.49
N ASN A 149 23.65 7.41 -5.71
CA ASN A 149 22.53 8.32 -5.55
C ASN A 149 22.26 8.64 -4.07
N TRP A 150 21.87 9.88 -3.83
CA TRP A 150 21.41 10.37 -2.54
C TRP A 150 20.02 10.95 -2.69
N TYR A 151 19.22 10.74 -1.65
CA TYR A 151 17.88 11.28 -1.53
C TYR A 151 17.77 12.06 -0.22
N PHE A 152 16.84 13.00 -0.17
CA PHE A 152 16.51 13.68 1.08
C PHE A 152 15.00 13.87 1.19
N ILE A 153 14.49 13.71 2.41
CA ILE A 153 13.10 13.97 2.76
C ILE A 153 13.01 15.24 3.60
N THR A 154 12.11 16.15 3.21
CA THR A 154 11.86 17.41 3.91
C THR A 154 10.71 17.28 4.92
N PRO A 155 10.58 18.24 5.88
CA PRO A 155 9.54 18.20 6.92
C PRO A 155 8.09 18.22 6.43
N ASP A 156 7.85 18.51 5.16
CA ASP A 156 6.53 18.44 4.52
C ASP A 156 6.23 17.05 3.94
N GLY A 157 7.16 16.09 4.04
CA GLY A 157 7.06 14.75 3.47
C GLY A 157 7.49 14.65 2.00
N SER A 158 7.96 15.73 1.38
CA SER A 158 8.49 15.68 0.02
C SER A 158 9.83 14.95 -0.03
N LEU A 159 9.94 13.93 -0.90
CA LEU A 159 11.18 13.19 -1.16
C LEU A 159 11.83 13.69 -2.45
N TYR A 160 13.13 13.96 -2.41
CA TYR A 160 13.91 14.46 -3.54
C TYR A 160 15.11 13.57 -3.84
N GLN A 161 15.45 13.41 -5.12
CA GLN A 161 16.76 12.95 -5.56
C GLN A 161 17.71 14.15 -5.60
N TRP A 162 18.82 14.06 -4.86
CA TRP A 162 19.82 15.12 -4.78
C TRP A 162 20.53 15.35 -6.11
N ASP A 163 20.80 16.63 -6.43
CA ASP A 163 21.47 17.02 -7.67
C ASP A 163 23.02 16.98 -7.60
N GLY A 164 23.58 16.56 -6.45
CA GLY A 164 25.02 16.46 -6.24
C GLY A 164 25.70 17.79 -5.86
N LYS A 165 24.94 18.88 -5.69
CA LYS A 165 25.47 20.22 -5.41
C LYS A 165 25.26 20.62 -3.96
N ALA A 166 25.95 21.67 -3.54
CA ALA A 166 25.80 22.22 -2.18
C ALA A 166 24.33 22.54 -1.85
N GLY A 167 23.90 22.12 -0.65
CA GLY A 167 22.55 22.31 -0.16
C GLY A 167 21.59 21.15 -0.50
N ALA A 168 20.37 21.24 0.01
CA ALA A 168 19.31 20.26 -0.22
C ALA A 168 18.48 20.65 -1.45
N ASN A 169 19.05 20.49 -2.65
CA ASN A 169 18.40 20.79 -3.93
C ASN A 169 18.35 19.54 -4.81
N GLY A 170 17.32 19.41 -5.64
CA GLY A 170 17.10 18.17 -6.36
C GLY A 170 15.76 18.11 -7.08
N THR A 171 15.53 16.98 -7.73
CA THR A 171 14.24 16.68 -8.39
C THR A 171 13.31 16.01 -7.39
N ARG A 172 12.09 16.51 -7.24
CA ARG A 172 11.09 15.86 -6.37
C ARG A 172 10.64 14.55 -7.00
N VAL A 173 10.73 13.48 -6.22
CA VAL A 173 10.40 12.11 -6.65
C VAL A 173 9.01 11.72 -6.15
N ALA A 174 8.66 12.12 -4.93
CA ALA A 174 7.38 11.78 -4.31
C ALA A 174 6.95 12.84 -3.29
N VAL A 175 5.67 12.81 -2.92
CA VAL A 175 5.11 13.56 -1.79
C VAL A 175 4.43 12.56 -0.87
N LEU A 176 5.11 12.26 0.23
CA LEU A 176 4.62 11.35 1.26
C LEU A 176 4.01 12.16 2.41
N ASP A 177 3.31 11.49 3.32
CA ASP A 177 2.89 12.14 4.55
C ASP A 177 4.08 12.38 5.50
N ASN A 178 3.94 13.32 6.44
CA ASN A 178 5.05 13.72 7.32
C ASN A 178 5.53 12.60 8.27
N SER A 179 4.82 11.47 8.43
CA SER A 179 5.32 10.34 9.23
C SER A 179 6.66 9.83 8.70
N PHE A 180 6.87 9.84 7.39
CA PHE A 180 8.13 9.43 6.75
C PHE A 180 9.28 10.38 7.03
N PHE A 181 9.02 11.67 7.28
CA PHE A 181 10.07 12.58 7.74
C PHE A 181 10.44 12.29 9.20
N VAL A 182 9.43 12.01 10.04
CA VAL A 182 9.63 11.75 11.48
C VAL A 182 10.29 10.39 11.72
N LYS A 183 9.95 9.39 10.91
CA LYS A 183 10.48 8.02 10.91
C LYS A 183 10.90 7.62 9.48
N PRO A 184 12.08 8.07 8.99
CA PRO A 184 12.55 7.71 7.65
C PRO A 184 12.69 6.21 7.39
N GLU A 185 12.76 5.41 8.45
CA GLU A 185 12.77 3.94 8.38
C GLU A 185 11.47 3.39 7.76
N LEU A 186 10.34 4.11 7.88
CA LEU A 186 9.09 3.75 7.18
C LEU A 186 9.26 3.73 5.66
N LEU A 187 10.23 4.47 5.14
CA LEU A 187 10.57 4.50 3.72
C LEU A 187 11.61 3.43 3.36
N THR A 188 12.65 3.24 4.17
CA THR A 188 13.76 2.32 3.84
C THR A 188 13.53 0.87 4.26
N GLU A 189 12.49 0.62 5.05
CA GLU A 189 12.06 -0.70 5.48
C GLU A 189 10.59 -0.94 5.08
N ALA A 190 10.13 -0.22 4.07
CA ALA A 190 8.75 -0.26 3.62
C ALA A 190 8.34 -1.69 3.30
N LYS A 191 7.16 -2.07 3.80
CA LYS A 191 6.52 -3.37 3.55
C LYS A 191 5.34 -3.18 2.63
N ALA A 192 5.10 -4.17 1.78
CA ALA A 192 3.95 -4.11 0.92
C ALA A 192 2.69 -4.21 1.77
N VAL A 193 1.78 -3.26 1.58
CA VAL A 193 0.47 -3.26 2.25
C VAL A 193 -0.61 -3.70 1.28
N ARG A 194 -1.70 -4.23 1.83
CA ARG A 194 -2.90 -4.54 1.04
C ARG A 194 -3.46 -3.27 0.40
N ASP A 195 -4.03 -3.40 -0.78
CA ASP A 195 -4.91 -2.39 -1.35
C ASP A 195 -6.34 -2.61 -0.84
N SER A 196 -6.81 -1.77 0.09
CA SER A 196 -8.15 -1.89 0.66
C SER A 196 -9.27 -1.57 -0.32
N SER A 197 -8.96 -1.00 -1.49
CA SER A 197 -9.94 -0.78 -2.56
C SER A 197 -10.32 -2.07 -3.28
N VAL A 198 -9.52 -3.14 -3.12
CA VAL A 198 -9.75 -4.47 -3.71
C VAL A 198 -10.04 -5.48 -2.59
N SER A 199 -10.98 -6.39 -2.85
CA SER A 199 -11.28 -7.48 -1.91
C SER A 199 -10.07 -8.42 -1.79
N ASP A 200 -9.58 -8.67 -0.58
CA ASP A 200 -8.46 -9.60 -0.33
C ASP A 200 -8.78 -11.00 -0.85
N ASP A 201 -10.02 -11.46 -0.65
CA ASP A 201 -10.53 -12.73 -1.18
C ASP A 201 -10.49 -12.77 -2.72
N LEU A 202 -10.73 -11.65 -3.39
CA LEU A 202 -10.66 -11.56 -4.86
C LEU A 202 -9.21 -11.67 -5.34
N LEU A 203 -8.27 -11.04 -4.64
CA LEU A 203 -6.84 -11.13 -4.96
C LEU A 203 -6.34 -12.57 -4.79
N LYS A 204 -6.68 -13.22 -3.69
CA LYS A 204 -6.33 -14.62 -3.43
C LYS A 204 -6.94 -15.57 -4.48
N ALA A 205 -8.23 -15.43 -4.78
CA ALA A 205 -8.89 -16.26 -5.80
C ALA A 205 -8.31 -16.01 -7.21
N THR A 206 -7.97 -14.75 -7.52
CA THR A 206 -7.30 -14.39 -8.77
C THR A 206 -5.93 -15.03 -8.86
N ALA A 207 -5.14 -14.98 -7.79
CA ALA A 207 -3.83 -15.63 -7.71
C ALA A 207 -3.93 -17.14 -7.89
N ALA A 208 -4.85 -17.83 -7.22
CA ALA A 208 -5.06 -19.29 -7.39
C ALA A 208 -5.44 -19.65 -8.83
N ARG A 209 -6.30 -18.86 -9.47
CA ARG A 209 -6.61 -19.05 -10.90
C ARG A 209 -5.38 -18.86 -11.79
N LEU A 210 -4.56 -17.84 -11.52
CA LEU A 210 -3.35 -17.56 -12.29
C LEU A 210 -2.32 -18.68 -12.10
N ASP A 211 -2.07 -19.09 -10.87
CA ASP A 211 -1.19 -20.20 -10.50
C ASP A 211 -1.52 -21.46 -11.31
N ARG A 212 -2.77 -21.92 -11.25
CA ARG A 212 -3.25 -23.10 -11.99
C ARG A 212 -3.23 -22.94 -13.51
N SER A 213 -3.69 -21.80 -14.04
CA SER A 213 -3.86 -21.62 -15.49
C SER A 213 -2.56 -21.36 -16.25
N LEU A 214 -1.57 -20.80 -15.55
CA LEU A 214 -0.27 -20.43 -16.09
C LEU A 214 0.84 -21.38 -15.60
N GLU A 215 0.59 -22.20 -14.57
CA GLU A 215 1.57 -23.10 -13.94
C GLU A 215 2.83 -22.33 -13.51
N LEU A 216 2.62 -21.25 -12.74
CA LEU A 216 3.71 -20.34 -12.39
C LEU A 216 4.66 -20.97 -11.37
N THR A 217 5.95 -20.89 -11.67
CA THR A 217 7.03 -21.22 -10.73
C THR A 217 7.95 -20.01 -10.61
N ALA A 218 8.33 -19.66 -9.38
CA ALA A 218 9.23 -18.54 -9.14
C ALA A 218 10.59 -18.81 -9.79
N ALA A 219 11.11 -17.83 -10.54
CA ALA A 219 12.45 -17.90 -11.06
C ALA A 219 13.48 -17.61 -9.95
N PRO A 220 14.75 -18.02 -10.11
CA PRO A 220 15.80 -17.71 -9.16
C PRO A 220 15.92 -16.20 -8.89
N ALA A 221 16.31 -15.84 -7.66
CA ALA A 221 16.48 -14.44 -7.26
C ALA A 221 17.48 -13.66 -8.13
N SER A 222 18.41 -14.35 -8.81
CA SER A 222 19.34 -13.75 -9.79
C SER A 222 18.66 -13.10 -10.99
N ASN A 223 17.39 -13.44 -11.27
CA ASN A 223 16.59 -12.82 -12.31
C ASN A 223 15.90 -11.53 -11.84
N THR A 224 15.88 -11.25 -10.53
CA THR A 224 15.23 -10.05 -9.99
C THR A 224 15.82 -8.80 -10.62
N ASN A 225 14.96 -7.85 -11.00
CA ASN A 225 15.35 -6.58 -11.59
C ASN A 225 16.12 -6.69 -12.92
N TRP A 226 16.01 -7.81 -13.64
CA TRP A 226 16.66 -7.99 -14.96
C TRP A 226 16.26 -6.89 -15.97
N GLY A 227 14.99 -6.50 -15.97
CA GLY A 227 14.43 -5.46 -16.83
C GLY A 227 14.45 -4.06 -16.22
N GLY A 228 14.99 -3.87 -15.01
CA GLY A 228 15.19 -2.57 -14.38
C GLY A 228 13.96 -1.98 -13.66
N LEU A 229 12.89 -2.74 -13.46
CA LEU A 229 11.67 -2.32 -12.77
C LEU A 229 11.57 -2.91 -11.34
N ASN A 230 12.66 -3.50 -10.85
CA ASN A 230 12.72 -4.36 -9.67
C ASN A 230 11.70 -5.50 -9.69
N GLU A 231 11.39 -5.97 -10.88
CA GLU A 231 10.43 -7.05 -11.07
C GLU A 231 10.99 -8.41 -10.65
N LYS A 232 10.11 -9.28 -10.17
CA LYS A 232 10.40 -10.70 -9.90
C LYS A 232 9.82 -11.56 -11.02
N TRP A 233 10.59 -12.55 -11.44
CA TRP A 233 10.29 -13.35 -12.63
C TRP A 233 9.71 -14.71 -12.29
N PHE A 234 8.88 -15.23 -13.19
CA PHE A 234 8.24 -16.53 -13.09
C PHE A 234 8.33 -17.28 -14.43
N ARG A 235 8.48 -18.59 -14.35
CA ARG A 235 8.29 -19.51 -15.47
C ARG A 235 6.86 -20.03 -15.45
N GLY A 236 6.19 -20.00 -16.60
CA GLY A 236 4.88 -20.63 -16.76
C GLY A 236 4.89 -21.75 -17.79
N LYS A 237 3.70 -22.27 -18.08
CA LYS A 237 3.45 -23.33 -19.06
C LYS A 237 4.07 -23.04 -20.41
N ALA A 238 4.44 -24.10 -21.13
CA ALA A 238 5.09 -24.03 -22.44
C ALA A 238 6.37 -23.16 -22.49
N GLY A 239 6.97 -22.88 -21.33
CA GLY A 239 8.17 -22.08 -21.21
C GLY A 239 7.97 -20.58 -21.38
N ASP A 240 6.73 -20.09 -21.23
CA ASP A 240 6.45 -18.66 -21.14
C ASP A 240 7.11 -18.02 -19.90
N TRP A 241 7.43 -16.75 -20.01
CA TRP A 241 7.93 -15.94 -18.89
C TRP A 241 6.90 -14.89 -18.48
N TYR A 242 6.80 -14.70 -17.17
CA TYR A 242 5.99 -13.67 -16.56
C TYR A 242 6.85 -12.90 -15.56
N PHE A 243 6.48 -11.67 -15.27
CA PHE A 243 7.10 -10.90 -14.20
C PHE A 243 6.04 -10.11 -13.43
N ILE A 244 6.28 -9.88 -12.15
CA ILE A 244 5.48 -9.01 -11.30
C ILE A 244 6.33 -7.81 -10.85
N THR A 245 5.79 -6.61 -10.98
CA THR A 245 6.41 -5.36 -10.51
C THR A 245 6.03 -5.03 -9.06
N PRO A 246 6.73 -4.11 -8.37
CA PRO A 246 6.45 -3.76 -6.96
C PRO A 246 5.01 -3.32 -6.66
N ASP A 247 4.31 -2.75 -7.64
CA ASP A 247 2.88 -2.38 -7.55
C ASP A 247 1.92 -3.60 -7.59
N GLY A 248 2.42 -4.80 -7.86
CA GLY A 248 1.62 -6.02 -8.00
C GLY A 248 1.13 -6.32 -9.42
N THR A 249 1.58 -5.58 -10.44
CA THR A 249 1.17 -5.84 -11.83
C THR A 249 1.87 -7.08 -12.39
N LEU A 250 1.10 -8.13 -12.72
CA LEU A 250 1.59 -9.35 -13.37
C LEU A 250 1.51 -9.23 -14.89
N THR A 251 2.65 -9.38 -15.56
CA THR A 251 2.79 -9.20 -17.01
C THR A 251 3.38 -10.44 -17.66
N ARG A 252 2.82 -10.87 -18.79
CA ARG A 252 3.44 -11.87 -19.67
C ARG A 252 4.48 -11.17 -20.54
N TRP A 253 5.73 -11.60 -20.42
CA TRP A 253 6.84 -11.01 -21.14
C TRP A 253 6.72 -11.23 -22.64
N ASP A 254 6.99 -10.18 -23.41
CA ASP A 254 6.96 -10.19 -24.88
C ASP A 254 8.27 -10.64 -25.52
N LYS A 255 9.24 -11.10 -24.71
CA LYS A 255 10.60 -11.50 -25.13
C LYS A 255 11.47 -10.34 -25.62
N SER A 256 11.08 -9.10 -25.34
CA SER A 256 11.90 -7.92 -25.62
C SER A 256 13.10 -7.84 -24.65
N PRO A 257 14.15 -7.07 -24.96
CA PRO A 257 15.29 -6.86 -24.05
C PRO A 257 14.95 -6.03 -22.79
N LYS A 258 13.66 -5.86 -22.46
CA LYS A 258 13.16 -5.10 -21.30
C LYS A 258 12.04 -5.88 -20.62
N ALA A 259 11.67 -5.47 -19.40
CA ALA A 259 10.46 -5.96 -18.73
C ALA A 259 9.21 -5.29 -19.33
N THR A 260 8.84 -5.68 -20.56
CA THR A 260 7.60 -5.24 -21.23
C THR A 260 6.75 -6.44 -21.65
N GLY A 261 5.47 -6.20 -21.90
CA GLY A 261 4.58 -7.21 -22.46
C GLY A 261 3.12 -6.97 -22.14
N LYS A 262 2.33 -8.04 -22.16
CA LYS A 262 0.89 -7.98 -21.95
C LYS A 262 0.55 -8.12 -20.46
N VAL A 263 -0.07 -7.11 -19.88
CA VAL A 263 -0.64 -7.20 -18.51
C VAL A 263 -1.67 -8.32 -18.47
N ILE A 264 -1.49 -9.25 -17.55
CA ILE A 264 -2.36 -10.41 -17.34
C ILE A 264 -3.31 -10.17 -16.17
N SER A 265 -2.81 -9.54 -15.10
CA SER A 265 -3.59 -9.20 -13.93
C SER A 265 -2.95 -8.05 -13.15
N ARG A 266 -3.75 -7.38 -12.33
CA ARG A 266 -3.26 -6.46 -11.30
C ARG A 266 -3.59 -7.07 -9.94
N LEU A 267 -2.55 -7.42 -9.20
CA LEU A 267 -2.64 -7.84 -7.80
C LEU A 267 -2.32 -6.63 -6.91
N ASP A 268 -1.72 -6.84 -5.75
CA ASP A 268 -1.09 -5.79 -4.98
C ASP A 268 0.37 -6.14 -4.67
N GLY A 269 1.10 -5.19 -4.08
CA GLY A 269 2.53 -5.34 -3.80
C GLY A 269 2.88 -6.52 -2.89
N ARG A 270 1.93 -7.10 -2.13
CA ARG A 270 2.23 -8.26 -1.26
C ARG A 270 2.62 -9.49 -2.07
N PHE A 271 2.06 -9.64 -3.27
CA PHE A 271 2.41 -10.72 -4.20
C PHE A 271 3.79 -10.50 -4.84
N HIS A 272 4.24 -9.24 -4.94
CA HIS A 272 5.62 -8.95 -5.28
C HIS A 272 6.56 -9.19 -4.09
N GLU A 273 6.22 -8.71 -2.89
CA GLU A 273 7.01 -8.91 -1.68
C GLU A 273 7.22 -10.40 -1.39
N ASN A 274 6.13 -11.17 -1.42
CA ASN A 274 6.10 -12.61 -1.25
C ASN A 274 5.48 -13.32 -2.48
N PRO A 275 6.31 -13.74 -3.45
CA PRO A 275 5.88 -14.46 -4.65
C PRO A 275 5.15 -15.78 -4.38
N ASP A 276 5.33 -16.40 -3.21
CA ASP A 276 4.63 -17.64 -2.85
C ASP A 276 3.12 -17.44 -2.73
N LEU A 277 2.67 -16.21 -2.45
CA LEU A 277 1.25 -15.85 -2.48
C LEU A 277 0.65 -15.98 -3.88
N LEU A 278 1.48 -16.03 -4.93
CA LEU A 278 1.07 -16.28 -6.30
C LEU A 278 1.34 -17.71 -6.75
N THR A 279 2.54 -18.26 -6.53
CA THR A 279 2.96 -19.56 -7.09
C THR A 279 2.53 -20.78 -6.28
N ASN A 280 1.96 -20.58 -5.09
CA ASN A 280 1.36 -21.64 -4.28
C ASN A 280 -0.11 -21.36 -3.96
N ALA A 281 -0.69 -20.35 -4.60
CA ALA A 281 -2.01 -19.84 -4.27
C ALA A 281 -3.11 -20.91 -4.40
N GLU A 282 -3.02 -21.79 -5.39
CA GLU A 282 -4.00 -22.87 -5.58
C GLU A 282 -3.97 -23.88 -4.43
N THR A 283 -2.78 -24.18 -3.90
CA THR A 283 -2.59 -25.11 -2.79
C THR A 283 -3.00 -24.51 -1.44
N GLN A 284 -2.85 -23.19 -1.29
CA GLN A 284 -3.13 -22.46 -0.05
C GLN A 284 -4.62 -22.14 0.13
N LEU A 285 -5.42 -22.19 -0.94
CA LEU A 285 -6.86 -21.96 -0.90
C LEU A 285 -7.64 -23.28 -1.04
N PRO A 286 -8.37 -23.76 -0.01
CA PRO A 286 -9.25 -24.93 -0.11
C PRO A 286 -10.31 -24.75 -1.20
N GLN A 287 -10.76 -25.85 -1.82
CA GLN A 287 -11.74 -25.82 -2.91
C GLN A 287 -13.03 -25.04 -2.57
N ALA A 288 -13.57 -25.23 -1.36
CA ALA A 288 -14.75 -24.50 -0.90
C ALA A 288 -14.51 -22.98 -0.78
N GLU A 289 -13.29 -22.57 -0.40
CA GLU A 289 -12.90 -21.16 -0.32
C GLU A 289 -12.67 -20.56 -1.71
N ARG A 290 -12.15 -21.34 -2.67
CA ARG A 290 -12.05 -20.93 -4.08
C ARG A 290 -13.43 -20.70 -4.69
N GLU A 291 -14.39 -21.58 -4.43
CA GLU A 291 -15.78 -21.48 -4.91
C GLU A 291 -16.55 -20.35 -4.22
N TYR A 292 -16.35 -20.18 -2.90
CA TYR A 292 -16.93 -19.08 -2.12
C TYR A 292 -16.35 -17.73 -2.55
N ALA A 293 -15.03 -17.60 -2.67
CA ALA A 293 -14.36 -16.37 -3.10
C ALA A 293 -14.77 -15.97 -4.53
N ALA A 294 -15.01 -16.91 -5.44
CA ALA A 294 -15.58 -16.61 -6.76
C ALA A 294 -16.99 -16.01 -6.66
N LYS A 295 -17.88 -16.58 -5.84
CA LYS A 295 -19.26 -16.10 -5.65
C LYS A 295 -19.33 -14.77 -4.88
N THR A 296 -18.52 -14.60 -3.83
CA THR A 296 -18.46 -13.35 -3.04
C THR A 296 -17.71 -12.24 -3.75
N SER A 297 -16.73 -12.54 -4.61
CA SER A 297 -15.98 -11.52 -5.36
C SER A 297 -16.76 -10.98 -6.55
N LEU A 298 -17.56 -11.84 -7.21
CA LEU A 298 -18.55 -11.40 -8.20
C LEU A 298 -19.80 -10.81 -7.54
N LYS A 299 -19.90 -10.85 -6.20
CA LYS A 299 -21.03 -10.31 -5.44
C LYS A 299 -22.34 -10.92 -5.98
N LEU A 300 -22.38 -12.25 -6.09
CA LEU A 300 -23.52 -12.99 -6.63
C LEU A 300 -24.34 -13.57 -5.48
N ALA A 301 -25.38 -12.87 -5.05
CA ALA A 301 -26.33 -13.39 -4.05
C ALA A 301 -27.56 -14.00 -4.69
N GLU A 302 -28.08 -13.37 -5.75
CA GLU A 302 -29.32 -13.79 -6.37
C GLU A 302 -29.36 -13.40 -7.85
N PHE A 303 -29.71 -14.34 -8.72
CA PHE A 303 -30.08 -14.03 -10.10
C PHE A 303 -31.54 -13.56 -10.14
N ARG A 304 -31.80 -12.43 -10.82
CA ARG A 304 -33.10 -11.75 -10.87
C ARG A 304 -33.67 -11.77 -12.29
N PRO A 305 -34.33 -12.86 -12.72
CA PRO A 305 -34.87 -13.02 -14.07
C PRO A 305 -36.07 -12.11 -14.38
N ASP A 306 -36.65 -11.48 -13.35
CA ASP A 306 -37.86 -10.68 -13.37
C ASP A 306 -37.64 -9.21 -13.77
N THR A 307 -36.39 -8.79 -13.94
CA THR A 307 -35.96 -7.42 -14.29
C THR A 307 -36.20 -7.02 -15.75
N LYS A 308 -37.32 -7.46 -16.34
CA LYS A 308 -37.71 -7.19 -17.74
C LYS A 308 -37.64 -5.69 -18.06
N GLY A 309 -36.90 -5.35 -19.12
CA GLY A 309 -36.98 -4.04 -19.80
C GLY A 309 -35.73 -3.15 -19.76
N TRP A 310 -34.65 -3.55 -19.09
CA TRP A 310 -33.45 -2.71 -18.97
C TRP A 310 -32.37 -3.20 -19.94
N LEU A 311 -32.14 -2.42 -20.99
CA LEU A 311 -31.20 -2.75 -22.08
C LEU A 311 -29.81 -2.14 -21.84
N PHE A 312 -28.77 -2.85 -22.26
CA PHE A 312 -27.41 -2.34 -22.46
C PHE A 312 -27.18 -2.22 -23.97
N ASN A 313 -26.99 -1.00 -24.49
CA ASN A 313 -26.83 -0.77 -25.94
C ASN A 313 -27.90 -1.44 -26.82
N GLY A 314 -29.16 -1.49 -26.36
CA GLY A 314 -30.26 -2.11 -27.09
C GLY A 314 -30.37 -3.64 -26.95
N ALA A 315 -29.46 -4.29 -26.21
CA ALA A 315 -29.51 -5.72 -25.91
C ALA A 315 -29.96 -5.97 -24.46
N GLU A 316 -30.67 -7.08 -24.24
CA GLU A 316 -30.99 -7.55 -22.89
C GLU A 316 -29.72 -7.91 -22.10
N VAL A 317 -29.79 -7.78 -20.78
CA VAL A 317 -28.75 -8.20 -19.84
C VAL A 317 -29.33 -9.17 -18.80
N ARG A 318 -28.46 -9.92 -18.12
CA ARG A 318 -28.83 -10.77 -16.97
C ARG A 318 -28.48 -10.05 -15.68
N TRP A 319 -29.47 -9.81 -14.82
CA TRP A 319 -29.29 -9.05 -13.59
C TRP A 319 -29.03 -9.94 -12.37
N TYR A 320 -28.13 -9.46 -11.53
CA TYR A 320 -27.76 -10.10 -10.28
C TYR A 320 -27.84 -9.09 -9.13
N ARG A 321 -28.38 -9.55 -8.01
CA ARG A 321 -28.29 -8.86 -6.73
C ARG A 321 -27.10 -9.42 -5.97
N GLY A 322 -26.26 -8.55 -5.42
CA GLY A 322 -25.15 -8.97 -4.59
C GLY A 322 -25.44 -9.01 -3.11
N PHE A 323 -24.59 -9.72 -2.38
CA PHE A 323 -24.63 -9.81 -0.91
C PHE A 323 -24.44 -8.44 -0.25
N ASP A 324 -23.88 -7.49 -1.00
CA ASP A 324 -23.67 -6.10 -0.62
C ASP A 324 -24.86 -5.19 -0.96
N ASN A 325 -26.01 -5.76 -1.34
CA ASN A 325 -27.19 -5.01 -1.76
C ASN A 325 -26.92 -4.03 -2.90
N ARG A 326 -25.97 -4.33 -3.79
CA ARG A 326 -25.80 -3.64 -5.07
C ARG A 326 -26.29 -4.50 -6.24
N TRP A 327 -26.51 -3.86 -7.38
CA TRP A 327 -26.93 -4.54 -8.60
C TRP A 327 -25.77 -4.68 -9.56
N TYR A 328 -25.76 -5.81 -10.23
CA TYR A 328 -24.78 -6.18 -11.23
C TYR A 328 -25.50 -6.70 -12.47
N PHE A 329 -24.86 -6.60 -13.63
CA PHE A 329 -25.41 -7.14 -14.86
C PHE A 329 -24.37 -7.79 -15.76
N LEU A 330 -24.78 -8.83 -16.46
CA LEU A 330 -24.02 -9.56 -17.47
C LEU A 330 -24.60 -9.30 -18.85
N THR A 331 -23.73 -8.87 -19.77
CA THR A 331 -24.07 -8.62 -21.18
C THR A 331 -24.04 -9.90 -22.01
N ASN A 332 -24.62 -9.86 -23.22
CA ASN A 332 -24.59 -10.98 -24.16
C ASN A 332 -23.19 -11.33 -24.69
N THR A 333 -22.24 -10.40 -24.61
CA THR A 333 -20.80 -10.63 -24.89
C THR A 333 -20.06 -11.23 -23.71
N GLY A 334 -20.73 -11.45 -22.57
CA GLY A 334 -20.15 -12.04 -21.37
C GLY A 334 -19.48 -11.03 -20.44
N ASP A 335 -19.53 -9.73 -20.73
CA ASP A 335 -19.01 -8.69 -19.83
C ASP A 335 -19.91 -8.50 -18.61
N TYR A 336 -19.31 -8.46 -17.42
CA TYR A 336 -19.96 -8.30 -16.12
C TYR A 336 -19.64 -6.95 -15.49
N TYR A 337 -20.67 -6.24 -15.04
CA TYR A 337 -20.58 -4.85 -14.60
C TYR A 337 -21.20 -4.65 -13.21
N LEU A 338 -20.64 -3.72 -12.44
CA LEU A 338 -21.32 -3.07 -11.31
C LEU A 338 -22.21 -1.96 -11.87
N TRP A 339 -23.52 -2.03 -11.61
CA TRP A 339 -24.47 -1.01 -12.05
C TRP A 339 -24.27 0.32 -11.30
N ASN A 340 -24.33 1.42 -12.04
CA ASN A 340 -24.13 2.77 -11.51
C ASN A 340 -25.40 3.46 -10.99
N GLY A 341 -26.56 2.78 -10.98
CA GLY A 341 -27.82 3.37 -10.54
C GLY A 341 -28.63 4.08 -11.65
N SER A 342 -28.14 4.13 -12.88
CA SER A 342 -28.82 4.80 -14.01
C SER A 342 -30.05 4.03 -14.50
N LYS A 343 -30.98 4.69 -15.21
CA LYS A 343 -32.20 4.06 -15.81
C LYS A 343 -31.92 3.08 -16.97
N SER A 344 -30.67 2.70 -17.17
CA SER A 344 -30.19 1.79 -18.20
C SER A 344 -29.21 0.81 -17.58
N ALA A 345 -28.91 -0.29 -18.27
CA ALA A 345 -27.75 -1.09 -17.92
C ALA A 345 -26.51 -0.28 -18.32
N ALA A 346 -25.87 0.38 -17.36
CA ALA A 346 -24.61 1.08 -17.49
C ALA A 346 -23.84 0.99 -16.18
N GLY A 347 -22.51 1.00 -16.24
CA GLY A 347 -21.72 0.83 -15.03
C GLY A 347 -20.25 0.56 -15.28
N THR A 348 -19.56 0.16 -14.21
CA THR A 348 -18.12 -0.12 -14.23
C THR A 348 -17.91 -1.60 -14.53
N ARG A 349 -17.17 -1.92 -15.59
CA ARG A 349 -16.84 -3.31 -15.94
C ARG A 349 -15.96 -3.91 -14.86
N ILE A 350 -16.37 -5.08 -14.36
CA ILE A 350 -15.65 -5.87 -13.37
C ILE A 350 -14.76 -6.90 -14.07
N THR A 351 -15.34 -7.69 -14.98
CA THR A 351 -14.65 -8.75 -15.73
C THR A 351 -15.45 -9.16 -16.98
N SER A 352 -15.00 -10.17 -17.73
CA SER A 352 -15.80 -10.88 -18.75
C SER A 352 -15.75 -12.38 -18.54
N PHE A 353 -16.71 -13.09 -19.11
CA PHE A 353 -16.79 -14.55 -19.11
C PHE A 353 -17.11 -15.08 -20.51
N ASN A 354 -16.82 -16.36 -20.76
CA ASN A 354 -17.19 -17.01 -22.01
C ASN A 354 -18.56 -17.71 -21.84
N ASP A 355 -19.47 -17.54 -22.79
CA ASP A 355 -20.70 -18.33 -22.94
C ASP A 355 -21.66 -18.41 -21.72
N LEU A 356 -21.65 -17.40 -20.85
CA LEU A 356 -22.48 -17.40 -19.63
C LEU A 356 -23.85 -16.74 -19.78
N TYR A 357 -24.04 -15.92 -20.81
CA TYR A 357 -25.27 -15.15 -20.96
C TYR A 357 -26.54 -16.03 -21.04
N ASN A 358 -26.39 -17.21 -21.65
CA ASN A 358 -27.46 -18.20 -21.81
C ASN A 358 -27.59 -19.16 -20.62
N LEU A 359 -26.68 -19.06 -19.65
CA LEU A 359 -26.62 -19.94 -18.48
C LEU A 359 -26.55 -19.12 -17.19
N PRO A 360 -27.50 -18.18 -16.96
CA PRO A 360 -27.39 -17.21 -15.88
C PRO A 360 -27.39 -17.83 -14.47
N TYR A 361 -28.02 -19.00 -14.32
CA TYR A 361 -28.00 -19.76 -13.08
C TYR A 361 -26.66 -20.49 -12.85
N ARG A 362 -25.78 -20.67 -13.84
CA ARG A 362 -24.43 -21.24 -13.61
C ARG A 362 -23.54 -20.32 -12.80
N LEU A 363 -23.71 -19.00 -12.92
CA LEU A 363 -23.08 -18.01 -12.03
C LEU A 363 -23.51 -18.21 -10.56
N MET A 364 -24.73 -18.70 -10.33
CA MET A 364 -25.30 -18.94 -8.99
C MET A 364 -24.99 -20.35 -8.46
N ASN A 365 -25.09 -21.34 -9.34
CA ASN A 365 -25.22 -22.76 -9.02
C ASN A 365 -24.07 -23.61 -9.57
N ALA A 366 -22.94 -23.03 -9.98
CA ALA A 366 -21.75 -23.82 -10.26
C ALA A 366 -21.43 -24.67 -9.01
N THR A 367 -21.72 -25.95 -9.13
CA THR A 367 -21.35 -27.04 -8.23
C THR A 367 -20.50 -28.00 -9.04
N SER A 368 -19.54 -28.64 -8.37
CA SER A 368 -18.48 -29.48 -8.93
C SER A 368 -18.92 -30.74 -9.69
N SER A 369 -20.21 -30.93 -10.03
CA SER A 369 -20.72 -32.22 -10.49
C SER A 369 -20.79 -32.41 -12.02
N ALA A 370 -20.50 -31.39 -12.83
CA ALA A 370 -20.61 -31.52 -14.30
C ALA A 370 -19.28 -31.79 -15.02
N ASP A 371 -18.14 -31.45 -14.40
CA ASP A 371 -16.81 -31.74 -14.95
C ASP A 371 -15.86 -32.09 -13.80
N PRO A 372 -15.44 -33.37 -13.65
CA PRO A 372 -14.54 -33.79 -12.58
C PRO A 372 -13.14 -33.17 -12.67
N THR A 373 -12.81 -32.46 -13.76
CA THR A 373 -11.55 -31.73 -13.93
C THR A 373 -11.64 -30.24 -13.57
N ALA A 374 -12.85 -29.67 -13.47
CA ALA A 374 -13.04 -28.25 -13.19
C ALA A 374 -13.12 -27.97 -11.67
N THR A 375 -12.01 -27.48 -11.10
CA THR A 375 -11.80 -27.39 -9.63
C THR A 375 -12.19 -26.04 -9.00
N SER A 376 -12.84 -25.14 -9.75
CA SER A 376 -13.48 -23.92 -9.22
C SER A 376 -14.64 -23.43 -10.10
N VAL A 377 -15.53 -22.61 -9.53
CA VAL A 377 -16.63 -21.95 -10.27
C VAL A 377 -16.10 -21.17 -11.47
N LEU A 378 -15.04 -20.36 -11.30
CA LEU A 378 -14.48 -19.54 -12.38
C LEU A 378 -13.95 -20.39 -13.55
N ASP A 379 -13.38 -21.57 -13.32
CA ASP A 379 -12.90 -22.43 -14.40
C ASP A 379 -14.04 -22.97 -15.26
N GLN A 380 -15.16 -23.33 -14.65
CA GLN A 380 -16.39 -23.70 -15.37
C GLN A 380 -16.98 -22.51 -16.15
N LEU A 381 -16.66 -21.28 -15.76
CA LEU A 381 -17.12 -20.06 -16.43
C LEU A 381 -16.21 -19.60 -17.59
N TYR A 382 -15.00 -20.17 -17.73
CA TYR A 382 -14.04 -19.83 -18.80
C TYR A 382 -13.70 -20.99 -19.73
N ALA A 383 -13.91 -22.25 -19.31
CA ALA A 383 -13.78 -23.41 -20.18
C ALA A 383 -14.79 -23.30 -21.34
N ALA A 384 -14.28 -23.24 -22.57
CA ALA A 384 -15.12 -23.30 -23.76
C ALA A 384 -16.08 -24.49 -23.67
N PRO A 385 -17.31 -24.41 -24.19
CA PRO A 385 -18.22 -25.53 -24.18
C PRO A 385 -17.56 -26.69 -24.93
N ALA A 386 -17.30 -27.79 -24.21
CA ALA A 386 -17.34 -29.10 -24.84
C ALA A 386 -18.69 -29.18 -25.55
N SER A 387 -18.63 -29.26 -26.87
CA SER A 387 -19.80 -29.37 -27.73
C SER A 387 -20.60 -30.57 -27.28
N PHE A 388 -21.79 -30.35 -26.73
CA PHE A 388 -22.77 -31.40 -26.54
C PHE A 388 -23.97 -31.07 -27.41
N LEU A 389 -24.22 -31.99 -28.35
CA LEU A 389 -25.43 -32.13 -29.15
C LEU A 389 -26.69 -32.13 -28.27
#